data_AF-A0A974KXQ6-F1
#
_entry.id   AF-A0A974KXQ6-F1
#
_cell.length_a   1.000
_cell.length_b   1.000
_cell.length_c   1.000
_cell.angle_alpha   90.00
_cell.angle_beta   90.00
_cell.angle_gamma   90.00
#
_symmetry.space_group_name_H-M   'P 1'
#
loop_
_entity.id
_entity.type
_entity.pdbx_description
1 polymer ?
#
loop_
_entity_poly.entity_id
_entity_poly.type
_entity_poly.pdbx_seq_one_letter_code
_entity_poly.pdbx_strand_id
1 'polypeptide(L)'
;MLTKEFAQRVELSEKQVRKIVQHLEERGYHLSKTEYRGREATDFKEEDIELFQDIAEKVKQTNSYDLAFEELEKEKDFLQVIVKEDQQQLPADQGITQLVEDLRTEIQKMREERQMLGQMITQVHQQQNELKELQSQITEKLEANNESLVAIQTSQQAIQTAQKEQSDYTKNNLVKEINDNNQQAIDTLKEHQTYVSSSNEKKGFLARLFNL
;
A
#
# COMPACT_ATOMS: atom_id res chain seq x y z
N MET A 1 42.49 -5.90 -1.21
CA MET A 1 41.95 -7.08 -1.94
C MET A 1 42.28 -6.97 -3.42
N LEU A 2 42.47 -8.10 -4.13
CA LEU A 2 42.72 -8.09 -5.58
C LEU A 2 41.43 -7.84 -6.37
N THR A 3 41.54 -7.25 -7.56
CA THR A 3 40.39 -6.90 -8.43
C THR A 3 39.44 -8.07 -8.68
N LYS A 4 39.95 -9.28 -8.86
CA LYS A 4 39.13 -10.48 -9.11
C LYS A 4 38.28 -10.86 -7.89
N GLU A 5 38.89 -10.83 -6.70
CA GLU A 5 38.19 -11.13 -5.45
C GLU A 5 37.15 -10.05 -5.15
N PHE A 6 37.54 -8.78 -5.33
CA PHE A 6 36.66 -7.65 -5.14
C PHE A 6 35.44 -7.72 -6.08
N ALA A 7 35.66 -7.95 -7.38
CA ALA A 7 34.61 -8.10 -8.38
C ALA A 7 33.57 -9.18 -8.01
N GLN A 8 34.03 -10.30 -7.45
CA GLN A 8 33.14 -11.35 -6.97
C GLN A 8 32.28 -10.89 -5.78
N ARG A 9 32.83 -10.12 -4.85
CA ARG A 9 32.08 -9.62 -3.68
C ARG A 9 31.07 -8.54 -4.02
N VAL A 10 31.38 -7.66 -4.97
CA VAL A 10 30.44 -6.62 -5.43
C VAL A 10 29.45 -7.13 -6.49
N GLU A 11 29.52 -8.41 -6.87
CA GLU A 11 28.71 -9.01 -7.94
C GLU A 11 28.82 -8.26 -9.29
N LEU A 12 30.01 -7.72 -9.58
CA LEU A 12 30.31 -7.03 -10.83
C LEU A 12 31.33 -7.80 -11.65
N SER A 13 31.30 -7.62 -12.97
CA SER A 13 32.40 -8.09 -13.80
C SER A 13 33.66 -7.26 -13.53
N GLU A 14 34.85 -7.88 -13.66
CA GLU A 14 36.13 -7.16 -13.54
C GLU A 14 36.21 -5.95 -14.49
N LYS A 15 35.53 -6.02 -15.65
CA LYS A 15 35.44 -4.91 -16.62
C LYS A 15 34.61 -3.75 -16.06
N GLN A 16 33.49 -4.03 -15.41
CA GLN A 16 32.66 -3.00 -14.76
C GLN A 16 33.43 -2.35 -13.61
N VAL A 17 34.08 -3.15 -12.75
CA VAL A 17 34.95 -2.63 -11.68
C VAL A 17 36.01 -1.69 -12.26
N ARG A 18 36.72 -2.12 -13.31
CA ARG A 18 37.78 -1.31 -13.93
C ARG A 18 37.24 0.01 -14.53
N LYS A 19 36.03 -0.02 -15.10
CA LYS A 19 35.36 1.18 -15.63
C LYS A 19 34.90 2.14 -14.53
N ILE A 20 34.43 1.62 -13.40
CA ILE A 20 34.10 2.42 -12.22
C ILE A 20 35.35 3.09 -11.65
N VAL A 21 36.45 2.32 -11.49
CA VAL A 21 37.76 2.86 -11.06
C VAL A 21 38.21 3.99 -11.97
N GLN A 22 38.12 3.82 -13.30
CA GLN A 22 38.50 4.85 -14.26
C GLN A 22 37.70 6.14 -14.06
N HIS A 23 36.37 6.04 -13.96
CA HIS A 23 35.52 7.22 -13.77
C HIS A 23 35.73 7.90 -12.40
N LEU A 24 36.07 7.12 -11.36
CA LEU A 24 36.47 7.65 -10.07
C LEU A 24 37.77 8.47 -10.22
N GLU A 25 38.80 7.91 -10.86
CA GLU A 25 40.08 8.59 -11.07
C GLU A 25 39.97 9.84 -11.95
N GLU A 26 39.20 9.78 -13.05
CA GLU A 26 38.94 10.91 -13.96
C GLU A 26 38.28 12.10 -13.23
N ARG A 27 37.47 11.80 -12.21
CA ARG A 27 36.79 12.80 -11.38
C ARG A 27 37.57 13.18 -10.12
N GLY A 28 38.82 12.71 -10.00
CA GLY A 28 39.76 13.09 -8.93
C GLY A 28 39.75 12.18 -7.70
N TYR A 29 39.01 11.07 -7.73
CA TYR A 29 38.96 10.09 -6.64
C TYR A 29 40.07 9.05 -6.79
N HIS A 30 40.99 9.04 -5.84
CA HIS A 30 42.15 8.16 -5.87
C HIS A 30 41.96 6.97 -4.91
N LEU A 31 41.65 5.80 -5.45
CA LEU A 31 41.68 4.56 -4.68
C LEU A 31 43.12 4.20 -4.29
N SER A 32 43.29 3.56 -3.13
CA SER A 32 44.60 3.09 -2.67
C SER A 32 45.27 2.19 -3.69
N LYS A 33 46.59 2.32 -3.83
CA LYS A 33 47.40 1.53 -4.75
C LYS A 33 48.34 0.62 -3.97
N THR A 34 48.55 -0.58 -4.48
CA THR A 34 49.53 -1.56 -3.99
C THR A 34 50.35 -2.09 -5.16
N GLU A 35 51.58 -2.52 -4.89
CA GLU A 35 52.41 -3.13 -5.91
C GLU A 35 52.06 -4.62 -6.04
N TYR A 36 51.65 -5.03 -7.24
CA TYR A 36 51.41 -6.43 -7.56
C TYR A 36 52.18 -6.84 -8.81
N ARG A 37 53.16 -7.73 -8.64
CA ARG A 37 54.02 -8.25 -9.72
C ARG A 37 54.71 -7.13 -10.53
N GLY A 38 55.23 -6.11 -9.86
CA GLY A 38 55.94 -5.00 -10.51
C GLY A 38 55.03 -4.04 -11.28
N ARG A 39 53.73 -4.05 -11.02
CA ARG A 39 52.76 -3.09 -11.55
C ARG A 39 51.90 -2.55 -10.42
N GLU A 40 51.55 -1.27 -10.50
CA GLU A 40 50.58 -0.67 -9.59
C GLU A 40 49.20 -1.27 -9.84
N ALA A 41 48.57 -1.78 -8.79
CA ALA A 41 47.22 -2.30 -8.78
C ALA A 41 46.40 -1.56 -7.72
N THR A 42 45.11 -1.39 -7.96
CA THR A 42 44.21 -0.86 -6.93
C THR A 42 44.09 -1.86 -5.79
N ASP A 43 44.34 -1.40 -4.56
CA ASP A 43 44.12 -2.17 -3.35
C ASP A 43 42.73 -1.85 -2.82
N PHE A 44 41.77 -2.73 -3.14
CA PHE A 44 40.39 -2.57 -2.72
C PHE A 44 40.20 -2.97 -1.25
N LYS A 45 39.49 -2.15 -0.49
CA LYS A 45 39.11 -2.41 0.89
C LYS A 45 37.64 -2.81 0.99
N GLU A 46 37.21 -3.25 2.17
CA GLU A 46 35.81 -3.61 2.42
C GLU A 46 34.89 -2.38 2.28
N GLU A 47 35.37 -1.21 2.68
CA GLU A 47 34.68 0.08 2.53
C GLU A 47 34.38 0.44 1.07
N ASP A 48 35.18 -0.06 0.11
CA ASP A 48 34.96 0.18 -1.31
C ASP A 48 33.79 -0.65 -1.87
N ILE A 49 33.36 -1.72 -1.19
CA ILE A 49 32.30 -2.61 -1.69
C ILE A 49 30.97 -1.87 -1.83
N GLU A 50 30.57 -1.15 -0.78
CA GLU A 50 29.31 -0.39 -0.76
C GLU A 50 29.31 0.70 -1.83
N LEU A 51 30.42 1.45 -1.96
CA LEU A 51 30.58 2.46 -3.01
C LEU A 51 30.38 1.87 -4.41
N PHE A 52 30.99 0.72 -4.70
CA PHE A 52 30.89 0.10 -6.01
C PHE A 52 29.50 -0.49 -6.28
N GLN A 53 28.80 -0.97 -5.25
CA GLN A 53 27.41 -1.45 -5.36
C GLN A 53 26.45 -0.28 -5.64
N ASP A 54 26.57 0.83 -4.92
CA ASP A 54 25.77 2.05 -5.14
C ASP A 54 25.98 2.61 -6.54
N ILE A 55 27.24 2.69 -7.00
CA ILE A 55 27.56 3.11 -8.37
C ILE A 55 26.93 2.15 -9.38
N ALA A 56 27.04 0.85 -9.17
CA ALA A 56 26.48 -0.12 -10.09
C ALA A 56 24.95 -0.07 -10.16
N GLU A 57 24.28 0.17 -9.03
CA GLU A 57 22.83 0.34 -9.00
C GLU A 57 22.41 1.61 -9.77
N LYS A 58 23.10 2.73 -9.55
CA LYS A 58 22.84 3.97 -10.29
C LYS A 58 23.14 3.87 -11.79
N VAL A 59 24.17 3.13 -12.16
CA VAL A 59 24.46 2.80 -13.57
C VAL A 59 23.32 1.98 -14.18
N LYS A 60 22.72 1.04 -13.44
CA LYS A 60 21.55 0.29 -13.91
C LYS A 60 20.32 1.19 -14.08
N GLN A 61 20.12 2.16 -13.19
CA GLN A 61 18.98 3.09 -13.25
C GLN A 61 19.10 4.09 -14.42
N THR A 62 20.27 4.70 -14.58
CA THR A 62 20.52 5.75 -15.60
C THR A 62 20.94 5.19 -16.96
N ASN A 63 21.31 3.92 -17.04
CA ASN A 63 21.92 3.26 -18.21
C ASN A 63 23.22 3.93 -18.72
N SER A 64 23.84 4.82 -17.93
CA SER A 64 25.06 5.53 -18.31
C SER A 64 25.94 5.74 -17.10
N TYR A 65 27.24 5.50 -17.27
CA TYR A 65 28.19 5.78 -16.20
C TYR A 65 28.28 7.28 -15.93
N ASP A 66 28.38 8.11 -16.96
CA ASP A 66 28.51 9.55 -16.78
C ASP A 66 27.30 10.17 -16.08
N LEU A 67 26.08 9.76 -16.46
CA LEU A 67 24.86 10.23 -15.79
C LEU A 67 24.75 9.66 -14.37
N ALA A 68 25.11 8.39 -14.15
CA ALA A 68 25.14 7.81 -12.80
C ALA A 68 26.08 8.57 -11.87
N PHE A 69 27.28 8.92 -12.35
CA PHE A 69 28.24 9.70 -11.57
C PHE A 69 27.76 11.14 -11.34
N GLU A 70 27.19 11.82 -12.35
CA GLU A 70 26.62 13.17 -12.17
C GLU A 70 25.43 13.19 -11.20
N GLU A 71 24.56 12.18 -11.25
CA GLU A 71 23.46 12.04 -10.30
C GLU A 71 23.97 11.68 -8.91
N LEU A 72 24.95 10.78 -8.79
CA LEU A 72 25.57 10.46 -7.51
C LEU A 72 26.26 11.65 -6.87
N GLU A 73 26.91 12.52 -7.66
CA GLU A 73 27.51 13.78 -7.20
C GLU A 73 26.47 14.80 -6.74
N LYS A 74 25.25 14.75 -7.29
CA LYS A 74 24.13 15.66 -6.95
C LYS A 74 23.28 15.13 -5.79
N GLU A 75 23.03 13.83 -5.75
CA GLU A 75 22.18 13.16 -4.76
C GLU A 75 22.93 12.80 -3.48
N LYS A 76 24.24 12.56 -3.57
CA LYS A 76 25.10 12.33 -2.42
C LYS A 76 26.33 13.21 -2.50
N ASP A 77 26.80 13.65 -1.34
CA ASP A 77 28.11 14.24 -1.13
C ASP A 77 29.21 13.14 -1.16
N PHE A 78 29.06 12.16 -2.08
CA PHE A 78 29.67 10.83 -2.12
C PHE A 78 31.19 10.83 -2.31
N LEU A 79 31.71 12.01 -2.58
CA LEU A 79 32.95 12.20 -3.28
C LEU A 79 33.82 13.26 -2.61
N GLN A 80 33.29 13.97 -1.61
CA GLN A 80 34.12 14.91 -0.87
C GLN A 80 35.14 14.17 0.03
N VAL A 81 36.38 14.24 -0.48
CA VAL A 81 37.67 14.22 0.22
C VAL A 81 38.42 12.88 0.16
N ILE A 82 39.02 12.60 -0.99
CA ILE A 82 40.36 11.99 -1.03
C ILE A 82 41.36 13.16 -1.02
N VAL A 83 41.67 13.67 0.16
CA VAL A 83 42.93 14.39 0.35
C VAL A 83 44.01 13.32 0.28
N LYS A 84 44.82 13.36 -0.79
CA LYS A 84 46.08 12.63 -0.79
C LYS A 84 46.87 13.06 0.44
N GLU A 85 47.35 12.08 1.19
CA GLU A 85 48.58 12.22 1.97
C GLU A 85 49.75 12.40 0.98
N ASP A 86 49.78 13.50 0.23
CA ASP A 86 51.02 13.92 -0.38
C ASP A 86 51.85 14.47 0.78
N GLN A 87 52.73 13.62 1.34
CA GLN A 87 53.86 14.03 2.17
C GLN A 87 54.90 14.85 1.36
N GLN A 88 54.47 15.60 0.34
CA GLN A 88 55.30 16.61 -0.29
C GLN A 88 55.30 17.81 0.64
N GLN A 89 56.27 17.80 1.55
CA GLN A 89 56.77 18.90 2.38
C GLN A 89 56.06 20.23 2.08
N LEU A 90 54.98 20.49 2.81
CA LEU A 90 54.45 21.84 2.96
C LEU A 90 55.59 22.72 3.51
N PRO A 91 55.73 23.98 3.06
CA PRO A 91 56.72 24.88 3.62
C PRO A 91 56.55 24.92 5.15
N ALA A 92 57.66 24.88 5.89
CA ALA A 92 57.70 24.81 7.35
C ALA A 92 57.26 26.11 8.05
N ASP A 93 56.17 26.72 7.58
CA ASP A 93 55.54 27.86 8.22
C ASP A 93 54.51 27.35 9.23
N GLN A 94 54.80 27.53 10.51
CA GLN A 94 54.01 27.00 11.63
C GLN A 94 52.53 27.41 11.58
N GLY A 95 52.23 28.59 11.01
CA GLY A 95 50.86 29.08 10.84
C GLY A 95 50.06 28.31 9.78
N ILE A 96 50.72 27.83 8.72
CA ILE A 96 50.08 27.04 7.67
C ILE A 96 49.78 25.63 8.18
N THR A 97 50.70 25.04 8.95
CA THR A 97 50.49 23.71 9.56
C THR A 97 49.29 23.69 10.50
N GLN A 98 49.12 24.73 11.35
CA GLN A 98 47.98 24.82 12.27
C GLN A 98 46.66 24.96 11.51
N LEU A 99 46.61 25.82 10.50
CA LEU A 99 45.41 26.01 9.66
C LEU A 99 45.02 24.71 8.93
N VAL A 100 46.00 23.94 8.46
CA VAL A 100 45.75 22.64 7.82
C VAL A 100 45.18 21.63 8.83
N GLU A 101 45.67 21.61 10.07
CA GLU A 101 45.17 20.73 11.13
C GLU A 101 43.75 21.10 11.58
N ASP A 102 43.46 22.39 11.68
CA ASP A 102 42.12 22.91 12.01
C ASP A 102 41.12 22.56 10.89
N LEU A 103 41.51 22.75 9.62
CA LEU A 103 40.70 22.36 8.46
C LEU A 103 40.46 20.86 8.42
N ARG A 104 41.45 20.03 8.75
CA ARG A 104 41.29 18.56 8.83
C ARG A 104 40.27 18.17 9.89
N THR A 105 40.31 18.83 11.05
CA THR A 105 39.38 18.57 12.15
C THR A 105 37.95 18.98 11.77
N GLU A 106 37.77 20.15 11.14
CA GLU A 106 36.43 20.58 10.70
C GLU A 106 35.89 19.68 9.59
N ILE A 107 36.73 19.26 8.63
CA ILE A 107 36.36 18.26 7.61
C ILE A 107 35.93 16.95 8.28
N GLN A 108 36.63 16.50 9.32
CA GLN A 108 36.29 15.28 10.04
C GLN A 108 34.95 15.40 10.77
N LYS A 109 34.70 16.53 11.43
CA LYS A 109 33.42 16.82 12.07
C LYS A 109 32.27 16.88 11.06
N MET A 110 32.47 17.54 9.92
CA MET A 110 31.48 17.56 8.84
C MET A 110 31.17 16.16 8.30
N ARG A 111 32.17 15.25 8.27
CA ARG A 111 31.95 13.84 7.88
C ARG A 111 31.11 13.08 8.91
N GLU A 112 31.34 13.29 10.19
CA GLU A 112 30.54 12.69 11.26
C GLU A 112 29.08 13.17 11.23
N GLU A 113 28.87 14.49 11.07
CA GLU A 113 27.55 15.09 10.88
C GLU A 113 26.85 14.53 9.65
N ARG A 114 27.58 14.36 8.54
CA ARG A 114 27.06 13.76 7.30
C ARG A 114 26.67 12.28 7.48
N GLN A 115 27.45 11.48 8.22
CA GLN A 115 27.09 10.10 8.54
C GLN A 115 25.80 10.03 9.37
N MET A 116 25.66 10.90 10.37
CA MET A 116 24.46 10.99 11.18
C MET A 116 23.23 11.38 10.33
N LEU A 117 23.38 12.37 9.45
CA LEU A 117 22.35 12.77 8.49
C LEU A 117 21.93 11.61 7.58
N GLY A 118 22.89 10.81 7.08
CA GLY A 118 22.61 9.60 6.31
C GLY A 118 21.74 8.60 7.08
N GLN A 119 22.06 8.34 8.35
CA GLN A 119 21.24 7.47 9.21
C GLN A 119 19.83 8.04 9.44
N MET A 120 19.71 9.35 9.64
CA MET A 120 18.41 10.01 9.79
C MET A 120 17.55 9.90 8.52
N ILE A 121 18.15 10.04 7.33
CA ILE A 121 17.45 9.88 6.05
C ILE A 121 16.91 8.46 5.90
N THR A 122 17.70 7.44 6.23
CA THR A 122 17.26 6.05 6.22
C THR A 122 16.08 5.82 7.17
N GLN A 123 16.12 6.38 8.38
CA GLN A 123 14.99 6.31 9.31
C GLN A 123 13.74 7.01 8.77
N VAL A 124 13.87 8.17 8.14
CA VAL A 124 12.74 8.89 7.51
C VAL A 124 12.13 8.05 6.39
N HIS A 125 12.95 7.40 5.54
CA HIS A 125 12.43 6.52 4.49
C HIS A 125 11.69 5.31 5.05
N GLN A 126 12.20 4.71 6.14
CA GLN A 126 11.49 3.64 6.82
C GLN A 126 10.12 4.11 7.34
N GLN A 127 10.07 5.27 8.00
CA GLN A 127 8.81 5.86 8.48
C GLN A 127 7.83 6.16 7.34
N GLN A 128 8.33 6.63 6.19
CA GLN A 128 7.49 6.86 5.01
C GLN A 128 6.89 5.56 4.46
N ASN A 129 7.63 4.45 4.50
CA ASN A 129 7.12 3.16 4.06
C ASN A 129 6.06 2.61 5.02
N GLU A 130 6.31 2.70 6.33
CA GLU A 130 5.32 2.31 7.37
C GLU A 130 4.03 3.14 7.23
N LEU A 131 4.13 4.44 6.94
CA LEU A 131 2.97 5.30 6.68
C LEU A 131 2.18 4.88 5.43
N LYS A 132 2.86 4.50 4.35
CA LYS A 132 2.20 3.99 3.13
C LYS A 132 1.47 2.68 3.41
N GLU A 133 2.07 1.78 4.18
CA GLU A 133 1.45 0.53 4.57
C GLU A 133 0.20 0.77 5.43
N LEU A 134 0.29 1.66 6.43
CA LEU A 134 -0.84 2.05 7.25
C LEU A 134 -1.97 2.67 6.42
N GLN A 135 -1.63 3.52 5.44
CA GLN A 135 -2.62 4.10 4.52
C GLN A 135 -3.34 3.01 3.71
N SER A 136 -2.62 1.99 3.23
CA SER A 136 -3.21 0.85 2.53
C SER A 136 -4.20 0.10 3.42
N GLN A 137 -3.80 -0.22 4.66
CA GLN A 137 -4.65 -0.93 5.63
C GLN A 137 -5.92 -0.13 5.98
N ILE A 138 -5.82 1.20 6.12
CA ILE A 138 -6.98 2.07 6.35
C ILE A 138 -7.93 2.03 5.16
N THR A 139 -7.39 2.10 3.95
CA THR A 139 -8.18 2.07 2.71
C THR A 139 -8.95 0.76 2.58
N GLU A 140 -8.28 -0.38 2.77
CA GLU A 140 -8.92 -1.70 2.76
C GLU A 140 -10.03 -1.83 3.82
N LYS A 141 -9.79 -1.34 5.05
CA LYS A 141 -10.81 -1.34 6.10
C LYS A 141 -11.99 -0.44 5.77
N LEU A 142 -11.76 0.70 5.11
CA LEU A 142 -12.85 1.58 4.67
C LEU A 142 -13.69 0.92 3.57
N GLU A 143 -13.05 0.25 2.62
CA GLU A 143 -13.74 -0.50 1.56
C GLU A 143 -14.60 -1.63 2.15
N ALA A 144 -14.03 -2.46 3.03
CA ALA A 144 -14.77 -3.55 3.69
C ALA A 144 -15.97 -3.03 4.53
N ASN A 145 -15.81 -1.89 5.20
CA ASN A 145 -16.92 -1.25 5.92
C ASN A 145 -17.98 -0.70 4.95
N ASN A 146 -17.58 -0.12 3.84
CA ASN A 146 -18.51 0.38 2.82
C ASN A 146 -19.32 -0.77 2.21
N GLU A 147 -18.68 -1.89 1.88
CA GLU A 147 -19.38 -3.11 1.44
C GLU A 147 -20.38 -3.62 2.48
N SER A 148 -19.98 -3.62 3.76
CA SER A 148 -20.86 -4.01 4.86
C SER A 148 -22.07 -3.08 4.99
N LEU A 149 -21.88 -1.76 4.82
CA LEU A 149 -22.98 -0.78 4.82
C LEU A 149 -23.94 -0.99 3.66
N VAL A 150 -23.43 -1.26 2.45
CA VAL A 150 -24.26 -1.58 1.28
C VAL A 150 -25.06 -2.86 1.51
N ALA A 151 -24.45 -3.89 2.10
CA ALA A 151 -25.15 -5.13 2.44
C ALA A 151 -26.26 -4.90 3.48
N ILE A 152 -26.00 -4.09 4.50
CA ILE A 152 -27.01 -3.72 5.52
C ILE A 152 -28.17 -2.95 4.86
N GLN A 153 -27.88 -1.96 4.01
CA GLN A 153 -28.90 -1.19 3.31
C GLN A 153 -29.77 -2.09 2.41
N THR A 154 -29.13 -3.00 1.68
CA THR A 154 -29.82 -3.96 0.80
C THR A 154 -30.72 -4.89 1.62
N SER A 155 -30.21 -5.44 2.73
CA SER A 155 -30.99 -6.27 3.64
C SER A 155 -32.18 -5.51 4.23
N GLN A 156 -31.99 -4.25 4.61
CA GLN A 156 -33.05 -3.41 5.17
C GLN A 156 -34.16 -3.11 4.14
N GLN A 157 -33.80 -2.88 2.88
CA GLN A 157 -34.77 -2.75 1.77
C GLN A 157 -35.54 -4.05 1.53
N ALA A 158 -34.84 -5.20 1.55
CA ALA A 158 -35.48 -6.50 1.39
C ALA A 158 -36.47 -6.79 2.54
N ILE A 159 -36.10 -6.48 3.78
CA ILE A 159 -36.97 -6.62 4.96
C ILE A 159 -38.21 -5.72 4.83
N GLN A 160 -38.05 -4.45 4.45
CA GLN A 160 -39.20 -3.56 4.24
C GLN A 160 -40.14 -4.08 3.16
N THR A 161 -39.59 -4.60 2.06
CA THR A 161 -40.38 -5.17 0.96
C THR A 161 -41.15 -6.39 1.43
N ALA A 162 -40.50 -7.34 2.10
CA ALA A 162 -41.13 -8.54 2.64
C ALA A 162 -42.22 -8.22 3.68
N GLN A 163 -41.98 -7.23 4.55
CA GLN A 163 -42.99 -6.76 5.52
C GLN A 163 -44.23 -6.18 4.83
N LYS A 164 -44.02 -5.39 3.76
CA LYS A 164 -45.12 -4.82 2.98
C LYS A 164 -45.93 -5.93 2.30
N GLU A 165 -45.26 -6.85 1.61
CA GLU A 165 -45.91 -7.99 0.94
C GLU A 165 -46.68 -8.87 1.93
N GLN A 166 -46.12 -9.15 3.11
CA GLN A 166 -46.80 -9.91 4.16
C GLN A 166 -48.04 -9.17 4.69
N SER A 167 -47.95 -7.85 4.91
CA SER A 167 -49.09 -7.03 5.32
C SER A 167 -50.21 -7.06 4.28
N ASP A 168 -49.86 -6.92 3.00
CA ASP A 168 -50.81 -6.91 1.89
C ASP A 168 -51.47 -8.29 1.72
N TYR A 169 -50.70 -9.37 1.84
CA TYR A 169 -51.24 -10.73 1.81
C TYR A 169 -52.22 -10.97 2.96
N THR A 170 -51.86 -10.58 4.18
CA THR A 170 -52.70 -10.78 5.38
C THR A 170 -53.99 -9.97 5.29
N LYS A 171 -53.92 -8.71 4.85
CA LYS A 171 -55.09 -7.86 4.62
C LYS A 171 -56.04 -8.46 3.58
N ASN A 172 -55.50 -8.86 2.42
CA ASN A 172 -56.31 -9.46 1.36
C ASN A 172 -56.97 -10.77 1.79
N ASN A 173 -56.24 -11.59 2.54
CA ASN A 173 -56.77 -12.87 3.02
C ASN A 173 -57.88 -12.67 4.07
N LEU A 174 -57.71 -11.73 5.00
CA LEU A 174 -58.75 -11.35 5.97
C LEU A 174 -60.00 -10.80 5.29
N VAL A 175 -59.83 -9.94 4.27
CA VAL A 175 -60.96 -9.41 3.49
C VAL A 175 -61.71 -10.53 2.78
N LYS A 176 -60.98 -11.48 2.19
CA LYS A 176 -61.58 -12.65 1.54
C LYS A 176 -62.35 -13.52 2.54
N GLU A 177 -61.76 -13.83 3.69
CA GLU A 177 -62.39 -14.65 4.73
C GLU A 177 -63.66 -14.00 5.31
N ILE A 178 -63.64 -12.69 5.55
CA ILE A 178 -64.84 -11.93 5.96
C ILE A 178 -65.92 -12.00 4.89
N ASN A 179 -65.55 -11.84 3.63
CA ASN A 179 -66.51 -11.85 2.53
C ASN A 179 -67.12 -13.24 2.33
N ASP A 180 -66.30 -14.30 2.41
CA ASP A 180 -66.74 -15.69 2.33
C ASP A 180 -67.69 -16.05 3.49
N ASN A 181 -67.36 -15.65 4.73
CA ASN A 181 -68.22 -15.85 5.90
C ASN A 181 -69.56 -15.11 5.78
N ASN A 182 -69.54 -13.86 5.30
CA ASN A 182 -70.76 -13.09 5.07
C ASN A 182 -71.63 -13.73 3.99
N GLN A 183 -71.04 -14.25 2.92
CA GLN A 183 -71.76 -14.93 1.85
C GLN A 183 -72.44 -16.21 2.36
N GLN A 184 -71.73 -17.03 3.14
CA GLN A 184 -72.30 -18.23 3.78
C GLN A 184 -73.46 -17.88 4.73
N ALA A 185 -73.34 -16.81 5.51
CA ALA A 185 -74.41 -16.35 6.39
C ALA A 185 -75.66 -15.91 5.60
N ILE A 186 -75.47 -15.20 4.48
CA ILE A 186 -76.56 -14.79 3.58
C ILE A 186 -77.24 -16.01 2.95
N ASP A 187 -76.46 -17.00 2.51
CA ASP A 187 -77.01 -18.20 1.86
C ASP A 187 -77.79 -19.06 2.87
N THR A 188 -77.30 -19.18 4.11
CA THR A 188 -78.01 -19.86 5.22
C THR A 188 -79.34 -19.16 5.56
N LEU A 189 -79.36 -17.82 5.55
CA LEU A 189 -80.58 -17.03 5.78
C LEU A 189 -81.60 -17.20 4.64
N LYS A 190 -81.14 -17.29 3.39
CA LYS A 190 -81.98 -17.56 2.21
C LYS A 190 -82.58 -18.97 2.24
N GLU A 191 -81.81 -19.97 2.66
CA GLU A 191 -82.32 -21.33 2.87
C GLU A 191 -83.38 -21.38 3.98
N HIS A 192 -83.16 -20.67 5.09
CA HIS A 192 -84.17 -20.56 6.15
C HIS A 192 -85.45 -19.87 5.66
N GLN A 193 -85.36 -18.79 4.88
CA GLN A 193 -86.53 -18.11 4.31
C GLN A 193 -87.29 -18.98 3.31
N THR A 194 -86.59 -19.74 2.45
CA THR A 194 -87.25 -20.65 1.50
C THR A 194 -87.94 -21.82 2.21
N TYR A 195 -87.36 -22.34 3.29
CA TYR A 195 -87.99 -23.37 4.12
C TYR A 195 -89.24 -22.87 4.86
N VAL A 196 -89.17 -21.67 5.44
CA VAL A 196 -90.31 -21.05 6.15
C VAL A 196 -91.44 -20.71 5.18
N SER A 197 -91.14 -20.15 4.01
CA SER A 197 -92.13 -19.87 2.95
C SER A 197 -92.79 -21.15 2.43
N SER A 198 -92.01 -22.21 2.16
CA SER A 198 -92.54 -23.52 1.76
C SER A 198 -93.43 -24.16 2.85
N SER A 199 -93.06 -24.00 4.13
CA SER A 199 -93.87 -24.51 5.24
C SER A 199 -95.19 -23.74 5.42
N ASN A 200 -95.19 -22.42 5.19
CA ASN A 200 -96.38 -21.59 5.31
C ASN A 200 -97.33 -21.78 4.12
N GLU A 201 -96.82 -22.00 2.91
CA GLU A 201 -97.64 -22.39 1.75
C GLU A 201 -98.35 -23.72 1.98
N LYS A 202 -97.66 -24.72 2.54
CA LYS A 202 -98.26 -26.02 2.89
C LYS A 202 -99.33 -25.88 3.97
N LYS A 203 -99.12 -25.03 4.97
CA LYS A 203 -100.13 -24.75 6.02
C LYS A 203 -101.35 -24.00 5.46
N GLY A 204 -101.15 -22.99 4.62
CA GLY A 204 -102.24 -22.24 3.98
C GLY A 204 -103.04 -23.08 2.99
N PHE A 205 -102.39 -24.02 2.30
CA PHE A 205 -103.03 -24.99 1.43
C PHE A 205 -103.92 -25.97 2.22
N LEU A 206 -103.42 -26.52 3.33
CA LEU A 206 -104.21 -27.41 4.19
C LEU A 206 -105.39 -26.68 4.86
N ALA A 207 -105.20 -25.44 5.32
CA ALA A 207 -106.30 -24.64 5.88
C ALA A 207 -107.42 -24.38 4.85
N ARG A 208 -107.06 -24.09 3.59
CA ARG A 208 -108.05 -23.94 2.49
C ARG A 208 -108.76 -25.23 2.11
N LEU A 209 -108.09 -26.38 2.22
CA LEU A 209 -108.66 -27.69 1.91
C LEU A 209 -109.67 -28.17 2.96
N PHE A 210 -109.47 -27.79 4.23
CA PHE A 210 -110.30 -28.22 5.35
C PHE A 210 -111.28 -27.16 5.88
N ASN A 211 -111.31 -25.97 5.29
CA ASN A 211 -112.21 -24.85 5.63
C ASN A 211 -112.29 -24.57 7.15
N LEU A 212 -111.11 -24.57 7.78
CA LEU A 212 -110.89 -24.18 9.18
C LEU A 212 -110.64 -22.67 9.29
#